data_AF-A0A0S7CXV4-F1
#
_entry.id   AF-A0A0S7CXV4-F1
#
_cell.length_a   1.000
_cell.length_b   1.000
_cell.length_c   1.000
_cell.angle_alpha   90.00
_cell.angle_beta   90.00
_cell.angle_gamma   90.00
#
_symmetry.space_group_name_H-M   'P 1'
#
loop_
_entity.id
_entity.type
_entity.pdbx_description
1 polymer ?
#
loop_
_entity_poly.entity_id
_entity_poly.type
_entity_poly.pdbx_seq_one_letter_code
_entity_poly.pdbx_strand_id
1 'polypeptide(L)' 'MAKRVATDAGFNVANKAIQLHGGYGYLSEYGLEKIARDLRVHQILEGSNEIMRLIVGRLAVGA' A
#
# COMPACT_ATOMS: atom_id res chain seq x y z
N MET A 1 -13.28 -4.65 -2.38
CA MET A 1 -12.23 -5.43 -1.67
C MET A 1 -10.90 -5.45 -2.41
N ALA A 2 -10.88 -5.71 -3.73
CA ALA A 2 -9.65 -5.85 -4.53
C ALA A 2 -8.63 -4.72 -4.33
N LYS A 3 -9.06 -3.45 -4.43
CA LYS A 3 -8.19 -2.29 -4.24
C LYS A 3 -7.43 -2.32 -2.91
N ARG A 4 -8.13 -2.45 -1.78
CA ARG A 4 -7.53 -2.50 -0.44
C ARG A 4 -6.45 -3.59 -0.36
N VAL A 5 -6.79 -4.79 -0.85
CA VAL A 5 -5.88 -5.94 -0.79
C VAL A 5 -4.64 -5.71 -1.65
N ALA A 6 -4.83 -5.24 -2.89
CA ALA A 6 -3.72 -5.00 -3.81
C ALA A 6 -2.80 -3.88 -3.31
N THR A 7 -3.35 -2.78 -2.79
CA THR A 7 -2.54 -1.64 -2.32
C THR A 7 -1.80 -1.95 -1.02
N ASP A 8 -2.43 -2.65 -0.07
CA ASP A 8 -1.74 -3.12 1.14
C ASP A 8 -0.63 -4.13 0.81
N ALA A 9 -0.92 -5.10 -0.07
CA ALA A 9 0.07 -6.10 -0.47
C ALA A 9 1.26 -5.46 -1.20
N GLY A 10 0.99 -4.59 -2.18
CA GLY A 10 2.03 -3.90 -2.95
C GLY A 10 2.95 -3.08 -2.05
N PHE A 11 2.38 -2.25 -1.17
CA PHE A 11 3.17 -1.44 -0.24
C PHE A 11 4.01 -2.32 0.70
N ASN A 12 3.44 -3.39 1.25
CA ASN A 12 4.17 -4.32 2.13
C ASN A 12 5.35 -5.01 1.42
N VAL A 13 5.17 -5.39 0.15
CA VAL A 13 6.25 -5.99 -0.65
C VAL A 13 7.37 -4.97 -0.88
N ALA A 14 7.04 -3.75 -1.31
CA ALA A 14 8.03 -2.70 -1.54
C ALA A 14 8.79 -2.34 -0.25
N ASN A 15 8.08 -2.24 0.88
CA ASN A 15 8.71 -1.94 2.18
C ASN A 15 9.66 -3.07 2.63
N LYS A 16 9.28 -4.34 2.42
CA LYS A 16 10.18 -5.49 2.67
C LYS A 16 11.40 -5.47 1.76
N ALA A 17 11.24 -5.06 0.50
CA ALA A 17 12.36 -4.94 -0.42
C ALA A 17 13.37 -3.87 0.05
N ILE A 18 12.90 -2.70 0.51
CA ILE A 18 13.76 -1.68 1.13
C ILE A 18 14.52 -2.26 2.32
N GLN A 19 13.82 -2.93 3.24
CA GLN A 19 14.44 -3.53 4.43
C GLN A 19 15.53 -4.56 4.05
N LEU A 20 15.31 -5.36 3.00
CA LEU A 20 16.27 -6.36 2.52
C LEU A 20 17.56 -5.71 1.95
N HIS A 21 17.44 -4.54 1.32
CA HIS A 21 18.57 -3.81 0.75
C HIS A 21 19.29 -2.93 1.79
N GLY A 22 18.78 -2.84 3.02
CA GLY A 22 19.34 -1.98 4.06
C GLY A 22 19.39 -0.52 3.63
N GLY A 23 20.50 0.17 3.92
CA GLY A 23 20.67 1.58 3.55
C GLY A 23 20.59 1.85 2.04
N TYR A 24 21.01 0.88 1.22
CA TYR A 24 20.93 0.99 -0.24
C TYR A 24 19.48 1.06 -0.75
N GLY A 25 18.53 0.49 -0.01
CA GLY A 25 17.10 0.55 -0.36
C GLY A 25 16.52 1.96 -0.35
N TYR A 26 17.21 2.92 0.27
CA TYR A 26 16.83 4.34 0.30
C TYR A 26 17.57 5.19 -0.74
N LEU A 27 18.53 4.61 -1.47
CA LEU A 27 19.27 5.34 -2.50
C LEU A 27 18.50 5.34 -3.82
N SER A 28 18.47 6.49 -4.48
CA SER A 28 17.77 6.69 -5.75
C SER A 28 18.25 5.78 -6.87
N GLU A 29 19.51 5.36 -6.82
CA GLU A 29 20.17 4.47 -7.78
C GLU A 29 19.51 3.09 -7.84
N TYR A 30 18.89 2.64 -6.75
CA TYR A 30 18.16 1.38 -6.68
C TYR A 30 16.64 1.55 -6.90
N GLY A 31 16.11 2.78 -6.82
CA GLY A 31 14.72 3.12 -7.14
C GLY A 31 13.63 2.55 -6.20
N LEU A 32 14.01 1.84 -5.15
CA LEU A 32 13.07 1.18 -4.22
C LEU A 32 12.30 2.19 -3.37
N GLU A 33 12.93 3.28 -2.96
CA GLU A 33 12.27 4.37 -2.23
C GLU A 33 11.11 5.01 -3.02
N LYS A 34 11.22 5.09 -4.34
CA LYS A 34 10.29 5.73 -5.25
C LYS A 34 9.11 4.83 -5.41
N ILE A 35 9.35 3.54 -5.64
CA ILE A 35 8.30 2.52 -5.69
C ILE A 35 7.49 2.53 -4.38
N ALA A 36 8.15 2.56 -3.21
CA ALA A 36 7.45 2.59 -1.94
C ALA A 36 6.63 3.89 -1.75
N ARG A 37 7.17 5.04 -2.15
CA ARG A 37 6.44 6.34 -2.14
C ARG A 37 5.25 6.34 -3.07
N ASP A 38 5.42 5.86 -4.30
CA ASP A 38 4.36 5.79 -5.31
C ASP A 38 3.24 4.84 -4.83
N LEU A 39 3.59 3.67 -4.28
CA LEU A 39 2.60 2.72 -3.77
C LEU A 39 1.85 3.22 -2.54
N ARG A 40 2.48 4.06 -1.69
CA ARG A 40 1.83 4.60 -0.49
C ARG A 40 0.60 5.44 -0.86
N VAL A 41 0.65 6.18 -1.96
CA VAL A 41 -0.43 7.10 -2.34
C VAL A 41 -1.72 6.34 -2.71
N HIS A 42 -1.60 5.12 -3.25
CA HIS A 42 -2.74 4.28 -3.62
C HIS A 42 -3.56 3.77 -2.42
N GLN A 43 -2.99 3.80 -1.20
CA GLN A 43 -3.74 3.52 0.03
C GLN A 43 -4.62 4.71 0.47
N ILE A 44 -4.48 5.88 -0.16
CA ILE A 44 -5.11 7.15 0.24
C ILE A 44 -6.11 7.63 -0.84
N LEU A 45 -5.64 7.80 -2.08
CA LEU A 45 -6.44 8.33 -3.19
C LEU A 45 -7.55 7.37 -3.61
N GLU A 46 -8.63 7.88 -4.21
CA GLU A 46 -9.80 7.08 -4.63
C GLU A 46 -10.40 6.26 -3.48
N GLY A 47 -10.46 6.87 -2.29
CA GLY A 47 -10.98 6.29 -1.06
C GLY A 47 -9.94 5.49 -0.28
N SER A 48 -9.62 5.91 0.94
CA SER A 48 -8.59 5.24 1.75
C SER A 48 -8.94 3.78 2.05
N ASN A 49 -7.92 2.99 2.42
CA ASN A 49 -8.11 1.59 2.78
C ASN A 49 -9.05 1.40 3.99
N GLU A 50 -9.15 2.38 4.88
CA GLU A 50 -10.11 2.44 5.99
C GLU A 50 -11.54 2.66 5.47
N ILE A 51 -11.75 3.59 4.52
CA ILE A 51 -13.06 3.78 3.87
C ILE A 51 -13.49 2.52 3.14
N MET A 52 -12.57 1.84 2.45
CA MET A 52 -12.85 0.56 1.82
C MET A 52 -13.28 -0.51 2.83
N ARG A 53 -12.67 -0.56 4.02
CA ARG A 53 -13.11 -1.48 5.10
C ARG A 53 -14.49 -1.11 5.60
N LEU A 54 -14.79 0.18 5.77
CA LEU A 54 -16.10 0.64 6.22
C LEU A 54 -17.21 0.26 5.21
N ILE A 55 -16.97 0.45 3.91
CA ILE A 55 -17.92 0.06 2.85
C ILE A 55 -18.18 -1.46 2.89
N VAL A 56 -17.11 -2.27 2.94
CA VAL A 56 -17.24 -3.73 3.04
C VAL A 56 -17.97 -4.14 4.32
N GLY A 57 -17.68 -3.48 5.45
CA GLY A 57 -18.34 -3.70 6.73
C GLY A 57 -19.85 -3.45 6.64
N ARG A 58 -20.27 -2.32 6.06
CA ARG A 58 -21.69 -2.01 5.84
C ARG A 58 -22.40 -3.08 5.00
N LEU A 59 -21.78 -3.47 3.88
CA LEU A 59 -22.31 -4.53 3.02
C LEU A 59 -22.42 -5.88 3.75
N ALA A 60 -21.47 -6.19 4.63
CA ALA A 60 -21.47 -7.45 5.38
C ALA A 60 -22.55 -7.50 6.48
N VAL A 61 -22.89 -6.36 7.08
CA VAL A 61 -23.91 -6.28 8.15
C VAL A 61 -25.32 -5.95 7.64
N GLY A 62 -25.48 -5.68 6.34
CA GLY A 62 -26.79 -5.44 5.71
C GLY A 62 -27.50 -4.15 6.17
N ALA A 63 -26.74 -3.14 6.61
CA ALA A 63 -27.25 -1.83 7.02
C ALA A 63 -27.25 -0.83 5.86
#